data_AF-A0A316FZ02-F1
#
_entry.id   AF-A0A316FZ02-F1
#
_cell.length_a   1.000
_cell.length_b   1.000
_cell.length_c   1.000
_cell.angle_alpha   90.00
_cell.angle_beta   90.00
_cell.angle_gamma   90.00
#
_symmetry.space_group_name_H-M   'P 1'
#
loop_
_entity.id
_entity.type
_entity.pdbx_description
1 polymer ?
#
loop_
_entity_poly.entity_id
_entity_poly.type
_entity_poly.pdbx_seq_one_letter_code
_entity_poly.pdbx_strand_id
1 'polypeptide(L)'
;MSQSNKKLYLGIKGSVVCLEQKTGEVIWSKHLKSSSAITNIYIEDNFIFAYSGGHLFCLTTDRGDIVWENKLKGMGYGSCIIASDSQAASVIAANQAQAASAGAVAASVAATSVAT
;
A
#
# COMPACT_ATOMS: atom_id res chain seq x y z
N MET A 1 -8.38 -0.69 -24.40
CA MET A 1 -7.97 -1.19 -23.08
C MET A 1 -7.74 0.00 -22.18
N SER A 2 -8.65 0.27 -21.24
CA SER A 2 -8.45 1.35 -20.27
C SER A 2 -7.31 0.93 -19.34
N GLN A 3 -6.16 1.61 -19.39
CA GLN A 3 -5.14 1.40 -18.36
C GLN A 3 -5.79 1.82 -17.02
N SER A 4 -5.86 0.90 -16.07
CA SER A 4 -6.24 1.25 -14.70
C SER A 4 -5.30 2.35 -14.22
N ASN A 5 -5.82 3.57 -14.02
CA ASN A 5 -5.04 4.68 -13.48
C ASN A 5 -4.52 4.27 -12.11
N LYS A 6 -3.21 4.06 -12.02
CA LYS A 6 -2.54 3.69 -10.79
C LYS A 6 -2.64 4.86 -9.82
N LYS A 7 -2.87 4.57 -8.55
CA LYS A 7 -3.00 5.57 -7.48
C LYS A 7 -1.75 5.57 -6.61
N LEU A 8 -1.35 6.74 -6.14
CA LEU A 8 -0.38 6.92 -5.07
C LEU A 8 -1.11 7.39 -3.82
N TYR A 9 -0.62 6.98 -2.65
CA TYR A 9 -1.17 7.40 -1.37
C TYR A 9 -0.05 7.96 -0.50
N LEU A 10 -0.36 9.04 0.21
CA LEU A 10 0.61 9.77 1.02
C LEU A 10 0.04 10.00 2.42
N GLY A 11 0.85 9.77 3.45
CA GLY A 11 0.57 10.21 4.80
C GLY A 11 1.39 11.47 5.12
N ILE A 12 0.74 12.61 5.31
CA ILE A 12 1.43 13.89 5.54
C ILE A 12 0.59 14.85 6.37
N LYS A 13 1.19 15.50 7.39
CA LYS A 13 0.56 16.54 8.23
C LYS A 13 -0.86 16.17 8.69
N GLY A 14 -0.96 15.03 9.38
CA GLY A 14 -2.24 14.55 9.90
C GLY A 14 -3.25 14.17 8.81
N SER A 15 -2.82 13.93 7.58
CA SER A 15 -3.72 13.71 6.44
C SER A 15 -3.30 12.51 5.61
N VAL A 16 -4.28 11.88 4.97
CA VAL A 16 -4.07 10.88 3.91
C VAL A 16 -4.47 11.51 2.59
N VAL A 17 -3.61 11.45 1.59
CA VAL A 17 -3.86 12.02 0.25
C VAL A 17 -3.74 10.93 -0.79
N CYS A 18 -4.68 10.87 -1.73
CA CYS A 18 -4.62 10.01 -2.89
C CYS A 18 -4.38 10.84 -4.16
N LEU A 19 -3.37 10.45 -4.92
CA LEU A 19 -2.99 11.07 -6.18
C LEU A 19 -3.11 10.07 -7.34
N GLU A 20 -3.36 10.57 -8.53
CA GLU A 20 -3.11 9.81 -9.75
C GLU A 20 -1.61 9.69 -9.98
N GLN A 21 -1.10 8.47 -10.17
CA GLN A 21 0.34 8.19 -10.23
C GLN A 21 1.04 8.88 -11.41
N LYS A 22 0.36 9.01 -12.56
CA LYS A 22 0.98 9.52 -13.79
C LYS A 22 1.07 11.04 -13.82
N THR A 23 0.03 11.72 -13.33
CA THR A 23 -0.11 13.16 -13.42
C THR A 23 0.24 13.87 -12.11
N GLY A 24 0.15 13.15 -10.98
CA GLY A 24 0.27 13.74 -9.65
C GLY A 24 -0.98 14.49 -9.19
N GLU A 25 -2.07 14.46 -9.97
CA GLU A 25 -3.32 15.14 -9.61
C GLU A 25 -3.95 14.53 -8.36
N VAL A 26 -4.44 15.39 -7.47
CA VAL A 26 -5.13 14.96 -6.25
C VAL A 26 -6.51 14.41 -6.62
N ILE A 27 -6.72 13.13 -6.33
CA ILE A 27 -8.03 12.47 -6.48
C ILE A 27 -8.89 12.77 -5.25
N TRP A 28 -8.32 12.61 -4.06
CA TRP A 28 -8.97 12.96 -2.80
C TRP A 28 -7.94 13.24 -1.69
N SER A 29 -8.37 13.95 -0.65
CA SER A 29 -7.58 14.18 0.57
C SER A 29 -8.47 14.08 1.80
N LYS A 30 -7.96 13.44 2.85
CA LYS A 30 -8.64 13.28 4.14
C LYS A 30 -7.76 13.77 5.27
N HIS A 31 -8.22 14.81 5.96
CA HIS A 31 -7.64 15.22 7.23
C HIS A 31 -8.10 14.27 8.34
N LEU A 32 -7.14 13.65 9.02
CA LEU A 32 -7.33 12.87 10.24
C LEU A 32 -7.33 13.87 11.40
N LYS A 33 -8.18 13.66 12.43
CA LYS A 33 -8.33 14.57 13.57
C LYS A 33 -7.09 14.57 14.48
N SER A 34 -5.93 14.92 13.95
CA SER A 34 -4.63 14.80 14.56
C SER A 34 -3.73 15.95 14.09
N SER A 35 -3.03 16.58 15.04
CA SER A 35 -2.04 17.63 14.78
C SER A 35 -0.64 17.09 14.48
N SER A 36 -0.51 15.77 14.29
CA SER A 36 0.78 15.11 14.05
C SER A 36 1.39 15.53 12.71
N ALA A 37 2.68 15.91 12.74
CA ALA A 37 3.43 16.24 11.52
C ALA A 37 3.62 15.01 10.62
N ILE A 38 3.81 13.84 11.22
CA ILE A 38 4.04 12.56 10.54
C ILE A 38 2.74 11.76 10.54
N THR A 39 2.43 11.14 9.41
CA THR A 39 1.32 10.18 9.29
C THR A 39 1.87 8.96 8.57
N ASN A 40 1.94 7.83 9.27
CA ASN A 40 2.39 6.58 8.67
C ASN A 40 1.18 5.87 8.05
N ILE A 41 1.32 5.33 6.84
CA ILE A 41 0.24 4.64 6.14
C ILE A 41 0.67 3.24 5.71
N TYR A 42 -0.26 2.31 5.76
CA TYR A 42 -0.15 0.96 5.23
C TYR A 42 -1.42 0.64 4.44
N ILE A 43 -1.29 -0.05 3.31
CA ILE A 43 -2.41 -0.37 2.42
C ILE A 43 -2.48 -1.86 2.27
N GLU A 44 -3.68 -2.38 2.44
CA GLU A 44 -4.02 -3.78 2.22
C GLU A 44 -5.43 -3.85 1.66
N ASP A 45 -5.59 -4.61 0.58
CA ASP A 45 -6.84 -4.73 -0.18
C ASP A 45 -7.47 -3.36 -0.52
N ASN A 46 -8.64 -3.06 0.05
CA ASN A 46 -9.41 -1.85 -0.18
C ASN A 46 -9.32 -0.85 0.99
N PHE A 47 -8.38 -1.06 1.91
CA PHE A 47 -8.23 -0.25 3.12
C PHE A 47 -6.86 0.39 3.25
N ILE A 48 -6.85 1.57 3.86
CA ILE A 48 -5.67 2.33 4.24
C ILE A 48 -5.67 2.43 5.76
N PHE A 49 -4.65 1.88 6.39
CA PHE A 49 -4.40 2.02 7.81
C PHE A 49 -3.45 3.19 8.03
N ALA A 50 -3.93 4.26 8.66
CA ALA A 50 -3.18 5.47 8.88
C ALA A 50 -2.95 5.72 10.38
N TYR A 51 -1.70 5.73 10.81
CA TYR A 51 -1.33 6.12 12.16
C TYR A 51 -0.95 7.60 12.20
N SER A 52 -1.61 8.36 13.07
CA SER A 52 -1.37 9.79 13.22
C SER A 52 -1.72 10.26 14.63
N GLY A 53 -0.74 10.83 15.33
CA GLY A 53 -0.91 11.44 16.66
C GLY A 53 -1.48 10.48 17.71
N GLY A 54 -0.98 9.24 17.76
CA GLY A 54 -1.42 8.24 18.74
C GLY A 54 -2.71 7.52 18.37
N HIS A 55 -3.30 7.81 17.21
CA HIS A 55 -4.54 7.20 16.74
C HIS A 55 -4.25 6.38 15.48
N LEU A 56 -4.91 5.23 15.36
CA LEU A 56 -4.93 4.42 14.14
C LEU A 56 -6.31 4.54 13.49
N PHE A 57 -6.33 4.91 12.22
CA PHE A 57 -7.55 5.04 11.43
C PHE A 57 -7.55 4.00 10.32
N CYS A 58 -8.73 3.49 9.98
CA CYS A 58 -8.94 2.74 8.75
C CYS A 58 -9.79 3.57 7.79
N LEU A 59 -9.31 3.73 6.57
CA LEU A 59 -9.96 4.49 5.52
C LEU A 59 -10.19 3.61 4.30
N THR A 60 -11.22 3.90 3.52
CA THR A 60 -11.41 3.28 2.20
C THR A 60 -10.43 3.85 1.17
N THR A 61 -9.94 3.02 0.24
CA THR A 61 -9.03 3.47 -0.83
C THR A 61 -9.71 4.26 -1.95
N ASP A 62 -11.02 4.10 -2.10
CA ASP A 62 -11.80 4.73 -3.17
C ASP A 62 -12.02 6.23 -2.93
N ARG A 63 -12.41 6.61 -1.69
CA ARG A 63 -12.84 7.96 -1.31
C ARG A 63 -12.12 8.53 -0.08
N GLY A 64 -11.38 7.70 0.68
CA GLY A 64 -10.77 8.14 1.93
C GLY A 64 -11.79 8.27 3.07
N ASP A 65 -12.88 7.51 3.03
CA ASP A 65 -13.89 7.52 4.09
C ASP A 65 -13.38 6.75 5.31
N ILE A 66 -13.51 7.34 6.50
CA ILE A 66 -13.07 6.69 7.75
C ILE A 66 -14.10 5.61 8.09
N VAL A 67 -13.65 4.36 8.07
CA VAL A 67 -14.44 3.18 8.46
C VAL A 67 -14.44 3.04 9.98
N TRP A 68 -13.27 3.18 10.61
CA TRP A 68 -13.12 3.12 12.06
C TRP A 68 -11.89 3.89 12.54
N GLU A 69 -11.87 4.15 13.86
CA GLU A 69 -10.76 4.78 14.58
C GLU A 69 -10.47 4.02 15.87
N ASN A 70 -9.19 3.80 16.16
CA ASN A 70 -8.69 3.30 17.43
C ASN A 70 -7.73 4.33 18.04
N LYS A 71 -8.01 4.76 19.27
CA LYS A 71 -7.24 5.81 19.98
C LYS A 71 -5.95 5.32 20.62
N LEU A 72 -5.65 4.01 20.53
CA LEU A 72 -4.47 3.35 21.12
C LEU A 72 -4.15 3.86 22.55
N LYS A 73 -5.19 3.98 23.39
CA LYS A 73 -5.08 4.59 24.71
C LYS A 73 -3.96 3.94 25.53
N GLY A 74 -3.06 4.76 26.05
CA GLY A 74 -1.93 4.31 26.88
C GLY A 74 -0.67 3.90 26.10
N MET A 75 -0.69 3.94 24.76
CA MET A 75 0.49 3.59 23.93
C MET A 75 1.36 4.80 23.55
N GLY A 76 0.94 6.02 23.89
CA GLY A 76 1.69 7.25 23.65
C GLY A 76 1.56 7.79 22.22
N TYR A 77 2.51 8.65 21.83
CA TYR A 77 2.49 9.42 20.57
C TYR A 77 3.74 9.18 19.71
N GLY A 78 4.51 8.14 20.01
CA GLY A 78 5.77 7.83 19.33
C GLY A 78 5.57 7.34 17.89
N SER A 79 6.69 7.02 17.23
CA SER A 79 6.70 6.37 15.92
C SER A 79 5.95 5.04 15.97
N CYS A 80 5.17 4.75 14.93
CA CYS A 80 4.43 3.49 14.78
C CYS A 80 4.92 2.75 13.54
N ILE A 81 5.09 1.45 13.65
CA ILE A 81 5.32 0.53 12.53
C ILE A 81 4.05 -0.29 12.35
N ILE A 82 3.57 -0.41 11.11
CA ILE A 82 2.38 -1.18 10.77
C ILE A 82 2.83 -2.40 9.97
N ALA A 83 2.45 -3.59 10.45
CA ALA A 83 2.67 -4.86 9.77
C ALA A 83 1.35 -5.63 9.69
N SER A 84 1.21 -6.46 8.66
CA SER A 84 0.08 -7.37 8.47
C SER A 84 0.58 -8.75 8.09
N ASP A 85 -0.18 -9.79 8.39
CA ASP A 85 0.14 -11.18 8.06
C ASP A 85 0.28 -11.39 6.54
N SER A 86 -0.44 -10.63 5.73
CA SER A 86 -0.34 -10.69 4.26
C SER A 86 0.96 -10.09 3.72
N GLN A 87 1.69 -9.32 4.53
CA GLN A 87 2.98 -8.74 4.17
C GLN A 87 4.07 -9.81 4.01
N ALA A 88 3.94 -10.95 4.70
CA ALA A 88 4.79 -12.12 4.48
C ALA A 88 4.44 -12.87 3.18
N ALA A 89 3.15 -12.95 2.85
CA ALA A 89 2.65 -13.71 1.69
C ALA A 89 3.04 -13.08 0.35
N SER A 90 3.09 -11.75 0.25
CA SER A 90 3.43 -11.05 -1.01
C SER A 90 4.89 -11.21 -1.44
N VAL A 91 5.84 -11.28 -0.48
CA VAL A 91 7.25 -11.59 -0.79
C VAL A 91 7.42 -13.05 -1.23
N ILE A 92 6.72 -13.98 -0.55
CA ILE A 92 6.73 -15.40 -0.90
C ILE A 92 6.11 -15.61 -2.30
N ALA A 93 4.96 -15.00 -2.57
CA ALA A 93 4.29 -15.07 -3.87
C ALA A 93 5.12 -14.41 -4.98
N ALA A 94 5.77 -13.27 -4.72
CA ALA A 94 6.68 -12.63 -5.67
C ALA A 94 7.89 -13.52 -5.98
N ASN A 95 8.52 -14.14 -4.97
CA ASN A 95 9.64 -15.04 -5.17
C ASN A 95 9.24 -16.31 -5.93
N GLN A 96 8.05 -16.88 -5.65
CA GLN A 96 7.53 -18.04 -6.39
C GLN A 96 7.18 -17.69 -7.85
N ALA A 97 6.60 -16.51 -8.10
CA ALA A 97 6.30 -16.05 -9.46
C ALA A 97 7.57 -15.79 -10.29
N GLN A 98 8.62 -15.24 -9.66
CA GLN A 98 9.95 -15.07 -10.29
C GLN A 98 10.63 -16.42 -10.56
N ALA A 99 10.51 -17.39 -9.65
CA ALA A 99 11.04 -18.74 -9.87
C ALA A 99 10.30 -19.48 -11.01
N ALA A 100 8.97 -19.32 -11.11
CA ALA A 100 8.17 -19.91 -12.17
C ALA A 100 8.47 -19.28 -13.55
N SER A 101 8.66 -17.95 -13.60
CA SER A 101 9.03 -17.27 -14.85
C SER A 101 10.45 -17.62 -15.29
N ALA A 102 11.42 -17.69 -14.36
CA ALA A 102 12.79 -18.12 -14.65
C ALA A 102 12.87 -19.55 -15.22
N GLY A 103 12.04 -20.46 -14.72
CA GLY A 103 11.91 -21.82 -15.26
C GLY A 103 11.32 -21.84 -16.68
N ALA A 104 10.35 -20.97 -16.97
CA ALA A 104 9.72 -20.90 -18.28
C ALA A 104 10.64 -20.30 -19.37
N VAL A 105 11.46 -19.29 -19.04
CA VAL A 105 12.48 -18.79 -19.99
C VAL A 105 13.57 -19.82 -20.24
N ALA A 106 14.06 -20.52 -19.22
CA ALA A 106 15.08 -21.56 -19.40
C ALA A 106 14.60 -22.70 -20.33
N ALA A 107 13.32 -23.09 -20.23
CA ALA A 107 12.72 -24.09 -21.11
C ALA A 107 12.58 -23.62 -22.57
N SER A 108 12.32 -22.33 -22.81
CA SER A 108 12.15 -21.81 -24.17
C SER A 108 13.48 -21.59 -24.92
N VAL A 109 14.57 -21.19 -24.24
CA VAL A 109 15.90 -21.13 -24.86
C VAL A 109 16.44 -22.52 -25.22
N ALA A 110 16.23 -23.52 -24.36
CA ALA A 110 16.65 -24.90 -24.62
C ALA A 110 15.90 -25.53 -25.80
N ALA A 111 14.60 -25.23 -25.96
CA ALA A 111 13.82 -25.70 -27.11
C ALA A 111 14.26 -25.08 -28.45
N THR A 112 14.84 -23.88 -28.42
CA THR A 112 15.28 -23.17 -29.64
C THR A 112 16.68 -23.62 -30.09
N SER A 113 17.55 -24.07 -29.17
CA SER A 113 18.91 -24.53 -29.51
C SER A 113 19.00 -25.98 -30.01
N VAL A 114 17.92 -26.75 -29.95
CA VAL A 114 17.86 -28.15 -30.45
C VAL A 114 17.31 -28.22 -31.89
N ALA A 115 16.80 -27.10 -32.43
CA ALA A 115 16.16 -27.03 -33.74
C ALA A 115 17.07 -26.52 -34.89
N THR A 116 18.40 -26.48 -34.69
CA THR A 116 19.41 -26.17 -35.72
C THR A 116 20.35 -27.35 -35.90
#